data_AF-A0A920K3V8-F1
#
_entry.id   AF-A0A920K3V8-F1
#
_cell.length_a   1.000
_cell.length_b   1.000
_cell.length_c   1.000
_cell.angle_alpha   90.00
_cell.angle_beta   90.00
_cell.angle_gamma   90.00
#
_symmetry.space_group_name_H-M   'P 1'
#
loop_
_entity.id
_entity.type
_entity.pdbx_description
1 polymer ?
#
loop_
_entity_poly.entity_id
_entity_poly.type
_entity_poly.pdbx_seq_one_letter_code
_entity_poly.pdbx_strand_id
1 'polypeptide(L)' 'MKFNNNKTSEPRRIITKKIGRNEPCPCGSGKKYKQCHGS' A
#
# COMPACT_ATOMS: atom_id res chain seq x y z
N MET A 1 -13.03 -22.01 -21.13
CA MET A 1 -12.45 -20.78 -20.55
C MET A 1 -13.60 -19.86 -20.11
N LYS A 2 -13.80 -19.64 -18.81
CA LYS A 2 -14.72 -18.61 -18.28
C LYS A 2 -14.06 -18.00 -17.04
N PHE A 3 -13.55 -16.79 -17.18
CA PHE A 3 -12.89 -16.02 -16.12
C PHE A 3 -13.95 -15.35 -15.25
N ASN A 4 -14.13 -15.79 -14.00
CA ASN A 4 -15.04 -15.13 -13.06
C ASN A 4 -14.28 -14.04 -12.29
N ASN A 5 -14.26 -12.83 -12.87
CA ASN A 5 -13.76 -11.61 -12.21
C ASN A 5 -14.89 -10.97 -11.39
N ASN A 6 -15.24 -11.55 -10.24
CA ASN A 6 -16.09 -10.89 -9.27
C ASN A 6 -15.26 -9.88 -8.46
N LYS A 7 -14.99 -8.71 -9.04
CA LYS A 7 -14.51 -7.54 -8.31
C LYS A 7 -15.72 -6.77 -7.80
N THR A 8 -16.21 -7.15 -6.62
CA THR A 8 -17.19 -6.35 -5.88
C THR A 8 -16.55 -5.01 -5.54
N SER A 9 -17.01 -3.96 -6.23
CA SER A 9 -16.65 -2.56 -6.00
C SER A 9 -17.36 -2.02 -4.76
N GLU A 10 -17.05 -2.57 -3.58
CA GLU A 10 -17.24 -1.77 -2.38
C GLU A 10 -16.16 -0.68 -2.35
N PRO A 11 -16.47 0.55 -1.90
CA PRO A 11 -15.43 1.47 -1.47
C PRO A 11 -14.83 0.84 -0.21
N ARG A 12 -13.87 -0.08 -0.40
CA ARG A 12 -13.00 -0.57 0.66
C ARG A 12 -12.43 0.69 1.24
N ARG A 13 -12.93 1.11 2.41
CA ARG A 13 -12.38 2.23 3.18
C ARG A 13 -10.89 1.96 3.14
N ILE A 14 -10.16 2.72 2.34
CA ILE A 14 -8.73 2.57 2.28
C ILE A 14 -8.35 3.19 3.61
N ILE A 15 -8.36 2.37 4.65
CA ILE A 15 -7.64 2.62 5.88
C ILE A 15 -6.21 2.60 5.37
N THR A 16 -5.79 3.72 4.80
CA THR A 16 -4.41 4.03 4.52
C THR A 16 -3.79 4.00 5.89
N LYS A 17 -3.39 2.80 6.33
CA LYS A 17 -2.62 2.63 7.56
C LYS A 17 -1.50 3.64 7.42
N LYS A 18 -1.49 4.65 8.29
CA LYS A 18 -0.47 5.68 8.27
C LYS A 18 0.83 4.93 8.48
N ILE A 19 1.59 4.76 7.40
CA ILE A 19 2.87 4.06 7.47
C ILE A 19 3.77 4.86 8.41
N GLY A 20 4.31 4.18 9.40
CA GLY A 20 5.23 4.77 10.35
C GLY A 20 6.47 5.26 9.61
N ARG A 21 6.94 6.46 9.95
CA ARG A 21 8.15 7.06 9.35
C ARG A 21 9.40 6.18 9.45
N ASN A 22 9.46 5.28 10.44
CA ASN A 22 10.58 4.35 10.63
C ASN A 22 10.40 2.97 9.96
N GLU A 23 9.21 2.66 9.42
CA GLU A 23 8.94 1.39 8.74
C GLU A 23 9.65 1.30 7.39
N PRO A 24 9.90 0.10 6.84
CA PRO A 24 10.46 -0.07 5.50
C PRO A 24 9.57 0.57 4.44
N CYS A 25 10.18 1.22 3.45
CA CYS A 25 9.46 1.93 2.40
C CYS A 25 8.78 0.95 1.42
N PRO A 26 7.48 1.11 1.12
CA PRO A 26 6.73 0.16 0.30
C PRO A 26 7.14 0.14 -1.18
N CYS A 27 8.02 1.07 -1.60
CA CYS A 27 8.60 1.07 -2.95
C CYS A 27 9.69 -0.01 -3.15
N GLY A 28 10.07 -0.76 -2.10
CA GLY A 28 11.07 -1.82 -2.21
C GLY A 28 12.52 -1.35 -2.24
N SER A 29 12.81 -0.08 -1.91
CA SER A 29 14.17 0.46 -1.90
C SER A 29 15.06 -0.04 -0.75
N GLY A 30 14.48 -0.77 0.22
CA GLY A 30 15.15 -1.18 1.46
C GLY A 30 15.38 -0.05 2.47
N LYS A 31 15.06 1.20 2.13
CA LYS A 31 15.19 2.36 3.03
C LYS A 31 13.97 2.50 3.95
N LYS A 32 14.13 3.17 5.10
CA LYS A 32 13.00 3.57 5.95
C LYS A 32 12.13 4.59 5.20
N TYR A 33 10.82 4.61 5.47
CA TYR A 33 9.86 5.48 4.80
C TYR A 33 10.32 6.95 4.84
N LYS A 34 10.75 7.45 6.01
CA LYS A 34 11.28 8.82 6.20
C LYS A 34 12.56 9.17 5.42
N GLN A 35 13.26 8.18 4.89
CA GLN A 35 14.49 8.36 4.10
C GLN A 35 14.25 8.11 2.60
N CYS A 36 12.98 7.99 2.20
CA CYS A 36 12.59 7.67 0.83
C CYS A 36 11.37 8.50 0.41
N HIS A 37 10.15 8.01 0.63
CA HIS A 37 8.90 8.68 0.22
C HIS A 37 8.22 9.48 1.35
N GLY A 38 8.76 9.43 2.57
CA GLY A 38 8.25 10.13 3.75
C GLY A 38 9.00 11.42 4.07
N SER A 39 9.64 12.03 3.07
CA SER A 39 10.26 13.36 3.14
C SER A 39 9.22 14.45 3.37
#